data_AF-A0A534W5Q8-F1
#
_entry.id   AF-A0A534W5Q8-F1
#
_cell.length_a   1.000
_cell.length_b   1.000
_cell.length_c   1.000
_cell.angle_alpha   90.00
_cell.angle_beta   90.00
_cell.angle_gamma   90.00
#
_symmetry.space_group_name_H-M   'P 1'
#
loop_
_entity.id
_entity.type
_entity.pdbx_description
1 polymer ?
#
loop_
_entity_poly.entity_id
_entity_poly.type
_entity_poly.pdbx_seq_one_letter_code
_entity_poly.pdbx_strand_id
1 'polypeptide(L)'
;MKNAAVGMITLVATALLLVAGASREREAFAQSSAGPIDAPSVGSPQKAPAAQSASIEGSPASPPQAGTALPGSEPTSHGPAVAAAPSVPPPPTVPPPPGGRAAYLQQLVAEARQQNEQLSEIHDQLAAQQEQAAEADSERQAAAEEQSAQHAATLRALDTLRRAEARLAFGNSDGVDDELANASTALWGRTRLDVDAAREALANEDLFLAREYLAAALAERRRPLY
;
A
#
# COMPACT_ATOMS: atom_id res chain seq x y z
N MET A 1 -29.69 -48.70 -10.71
CA MET A 1 -29.04 -48.09 -9.54
C MET A 1 -27.53 -48.09 -9.76
N LYS A 2 -26.89 -46.98 -9.39
CA LYS A 2 -25.44 -46.72 -9.25
C LYS A 2 -24.62 -46.54 -10.54
N ASN A 3 -24.56 -45.27 -10.94
CA ASN A 3 -23.49 -44.67 -11.73
C ASN A 3 -22.21 -44.61 -10.87
N ALA A 4 -21.06 -44.96 -11.43
CA ALA A 4 -19.75 -44.64 -10.86
C ALA A 4 -18.99 -43.77 -11.86
N ALA A 5 -18.93 -42.47 -11.56
CA ALA A 5 -18.12 -41.50 -12.26
C ALA A 5 -16.66 -41.65 -11.78
N VAL A 6 -15.76 -41.94 -12.71
CA VAL A 6 -14.31 -41.88 -12.49
C VAL A 6 -13.87 -40.47 -12.86
N GLY A 7 -13.40 -39.73 -11.86
CA GLY A 7 -12.90 -38.37 -12.00
C GLY A 7 -11.57 -38.32 -12.76
N MET A 8 -11.49 -37.39 -13.71
CA MET A 8 -10.25 -36.89 -14.28
C MET A 8 -9.52 -36.03 -13.25
N ILE A 9 -8.27 -36.37 -12.93
CA ILE A 9 -7.32 -35.49 -12.26
C ILE A 9 -6.40 -34.94 -13.35
N THR A 10 -6.66 -33.70 -13.78
CA THR A 10 -5.79 -32.97 -14.69
C THR A 10 -4.71 -32.27 -13.87
N LEU A 11 -3.48 -32.77 -13.99
CA LEU A 11 -2.27 -32.23 -13.37
C LEU A 11 -1.73 -31.13 -14.29
N VAL A 12 -1.89 -29.86 -13.92
CA VAL A 12 -1.27 -28.73 -14.63
C VAL A 12 0.00 -28.34 -13.88
N ALA A 13 1.14 -28.66 -14.51
CA ALA A 13 2.46 -28.26 -14.08
C ALA A 13 2.74 -26.83 -14.57
N THR A 14 2.96 -25.89 -13.66
CA THR A 14 3.40 -24.54 -14.02
C THR A 14 4.92 -24.46 -13.87
N ALA A 15 5.59 -24.36 -15.01
CA ALA A 15 7.03 -24.12 -15.09
C ALA A 15 7.34 -22.68 -14.67
N LEU A 16 8.24 -22.55 -13.69
CA LEU A 16 8.84 -21.30 -13.24
C LEU A 16 9.87 -20.85 -14.29
N LEU A 17 9.69 -19.68 -14.91
CA LEU A 17 10.75 -19.04 -15.70
C LEU A 17 11.27 -17.80 -14.97
N LEU A 18 12.53 -17.89 -14.55
CA LEU A 18 13.35 -16.78 -14.07
C LEU A 18 13.52 -15.70 -15.15
N VAL A 19 13.39 -14.43 -14.75
CA VAL A 19 14.12 -13.32 -15.37
C VAL A 19 14.87 -12.59 -14.26
N ALA A 20 16.19 -12.81 -14.25
CA ALA A 20 17.18 -12.08 -13.50
C ALA A 20 17.35 -10.66 -14.07
N GLY A 21 17.64 -9.71 -13.19
CA GLY A 21 17.79 -8.30 -13.52
C GLY A 21 19.12 -7.90 -14.15
N ALA A 22 19.27 -6.60 -14.37
CA ALA A 22 20.55 -5.88 -14.32
C ALA A 22 20.33 -4.36 -14.48
N SER A 23 21.15 -3.59 -13.76
CA SER A 23 21.64 -2.23 -14.09
C SER A 23 20.67 -1.06 -13.85
N ARG A 24 21.07 0.12 -13.36
CA ARG A 24 22.41 0.67 -13.09
C ARG A 24 22.29 1.93 -12.22
N GLU A 25 23.34 2.11 -11.45
CA GLU A 25 23.83 3.26 -10.69
C GLU A 25 23.69 4.65 -11.34
N ARG A 26 23.55 5.66 -10.48
CA ARG A 26 24.22 6.99 -10.49
C ARG A 26 23.89 7.67 -9.15
N GLU A 27 24.75 7.64 -8.14
CA GLU A 27 25.86 8.60 -7.88
C GLU A 27 25.51 10.06 -8.21
N ALA A 28 25.44 10.90 -7.16
CA ALA A 28 26.20 12.16 -7.09
C ALA A 28 25.94 12.93 -5.78
N PHE A 29 27.01 13.05 -4.98
CA PHE A 29 27.48 14.26 -4.29
C PHE A 29 26.52 15.10 -3.43
N ALA A 30 26.80 15.12 -2.12
CA ALA A 30 27.24 16.36 -1.45
C ALA A 30 27.88 16.04 -0.09
N GLN A 31 29.21 16.22 -0.04
CA GLN A 31 29.97 16.45 1.19
C GLN A 31 29.70 17.87 1.71
N SER A 32 29.50 18.03 3.03
CA SER A 32 29.83 19.25 3.78
C SER A 32 29.86 18.89 5.27
N SER A 33 31.03 18.61 5.83
CA SER A 33 31.94 19.54 6.54
C SER A 33 31.56 19.81 8.01
N ALA A 34 32.31 19.14 8.89
CA ALA A 34 32.87 19.54 10.18
C ALA A 34 32.36 20.79 10.93
N GLY A 35 32.10 20.63 12.24
CA GLY A 35 32.30 21.69 13.26
C GLY A 35 31.52 21.48 14.56
N PRO A 36 32.02 21.89 15.75
CA PRO A 36 31.88 21.11 17.00
C PRO A 36 30.96 21.70 18.09
N ILE A 37 30.56 20.80 19.01
CA ILE A 37 30.32 20.90 20.47
C ILE A 37 29.92 22.27 21.07
N ASP A 38 28.74 22.35 21.69
CA ASP A 38 28.60 22.86 23.07
C ASP A 38 27.23 22.52 23.71
N ALA A 39 27.27 22.13 24.97
CA ALA A 39 26.16 22.06 25.94
C ALA A 39 26.69 22.78 27.20
N PRO A 40 25.88 23.33 28.15
CA PRO A 40 24.54 22.88 28.56
C PRO A 40 23.57 24.05 28.91
N SER A 41 22.36 23.75 29.43
CA SER A 41 21.76 24.38 30.64
C SER A 41 20.22 24.50 30.62
N VAL A 42 19.60 23.73 31.54
CA VAL A 42 18.54 24.06 32.52
C VAL A 42 17.36 24.98 32.11
N GLY A 43 16.12 24.48 32.24
CA GLY A 43 14.93 25.33 32.42
C GLY A 43 13.57 24.63 32.23
N SER A 44 12.85 24.41 33.33
CA SER A 44 11.52 23.77 33.50
C SER A 44 10.32 24.45 32.76
N PRO A 45 9.12 23.83 32.74
CA PRO A 45 8.06 24.08 31.75
C PRO A 45 7.10 25.20 32.16
N GLN A 46 6.55 25.91 31.17
CA GLN A 46 5.49 26.91 31.38
C GLN A 46 4.19 26.54 30.66
N LYS A 47 3.11 26.71 31.41
CA LYS A 47 1.72 26.27 31.20
C LYS A 47 0.85 27.49 30.84
N ALA A 48 0.05 27.35 29.75
CA ALA A 48 -1.25 27.99 29.45
C ALA A 48 -1.30 29.56 29.32
N PRO A 49 -2.31 30.23 28.70
CA PRO A 49 -3.73 29.85 28.58
C PRO A 49 -4.51 30.24 27.29
N ALA A 50 -5.80 29.89 27.34
CA ALA A 50 -6.94 30.02 26.44
C ALA A 50 -7.25 31.40 25.81
N ALA A 51 -8.05 31.41 24.72
CA ALA A 51 -9.44 31.92 24.69
C ALA A 51 -10.02 32.12 23.27
N GLN A 52 -11.20 31.50 23.03
CA GLN A 52 -12.45 32.10 22.48
C GLN A 52 -12.44 32.67 21.04
N SER A 53 -13.49 32.70 20.23
CA SER A 53 -14.84 32.13 20.08
C SER A 53 -15.36 32.73 18.75
N ALA A 54 -16.14 32.01 17.93
CA ALA A 54 -17.31 32.52 17.22
C ALA A 54 -17.83 31.52 16.15
N SER A 55 -19.05 31.04 16.37
CA SER A 55 -19.97 30.52 15.35
C SER A 55 -20.48 31.64 14.42
N ILE A 56 -21.15 31.25 13.32
CA ILE A 56 -22.21 31.90 12.49
C ILE A 56 -21.88 31.55 11.01
N GLU A 57 -22.52 30.55 10.39
CA GLU A 57 -23.86 30.60 9.76
C GLU A 57 -23.91 31.41 8.45
N GLY A 58 -24.36 30.78 7.35
CA GLY A 58 -24.77 31.49 6.12
C GLY A 58 -24.36 30.85 4.79
N SER A 59 -25.33 30.22 4.13
CA SER A 59 -25.33 29.59 2.79
C SER A 59 -25.01 30.51 1.58
N PRO A 60 -24.80 29.95 0.35
CA PRO A 60 -24.06 30.58 -0.75
C PRO A 60 -24.94 31.20 -1.86
N ALA A 61 -24.40 32.15 -2.64
CA ALA A 61 -24.98 32.58 -3.93
C ALA A 61 -23.96 33.22 -4.91
N SER A 62 -23.93 32.64 -6.12
CA SER A 62 -23.76 33.19 -7.49
C SER A 62 -22.54 34.03 -7.94
N PRO A 63 -21.96 33.73 -9.13
CA PRO A 63 -21.09 34.65 -9.89
C PRO A 63 -21.84 35.50 -10.96
N PRO A 64 -21.26 36.62 -11.45
CA PRO A 64 -21.97 37.68 -12.18
C PRO A 64 -21.94 37.61 -13.72
N GLN A 65 -22.95 38.21 -14.35
CA GLN A 65 -23.00 38.65 -15.76
C GLN A 65 -22.66 40.16 -15.88
N ALA A 66 -22.00 40.58 -16.97
CA ALA A 66 -22.30 41.83 -17.70
C ALA A 66 -21.34 42.08 -18.89
N GLY A 67 -21.87 42.67 -19.98
CA GLY A 67 -21.10 43.42 -20.99
C GLY A 67 -21.54 43.20 -22.46
N THR A 68 -22.72 43.61 -22.90
CA THR A 68 -23.02 44.81 -23.75
C THR A 68 -22.19 45.00 -25.04
N ALA A 69 -22.83 44.99 -26.22
CA ALA A 69 -23.06 46.16 -27.09
C ALA A 69 -23.60 45.79 -28.49
N LEU A 70 -24.66 46.49 -28.93
CA LEU A 70 -25.22 46.58 -30.30
C LEU A 70 -24.45 47.64 -31.12
N PRO A 71 -24.51 47.64 -32.48
CA PRO A 71 -25.59 48.28 -33.27
C PRO A 71 -26.04 47.38 -34.45
N GLY A 72 -27.25 47.43 -35.03
CA GLY A 72 -28.09 48.56 -35.43
C GLY A 72 -28.04 48.69 -36.97
N SER A 73 -29.11 48.26 -37.66
CA SER A 73 -29.60 48.78 -38.96
C SER A 73 -30.67 47.86 -39.59
N GLU A 74 -31.93 48.31 -39.59
CA GLU A 74 -32.94 47.95 -40.61
C GLU A 74 -32.66 48.71 -41.91
N PRO A 75 -33.12 48.20 -43.07
CA PRO A 75 -34.25 48.87 -43.71
C PRO A 75 -35.30 47.93 -44.36
N THR A 76 -36.56 48.24 -44.06
CA THR A 76 -37.79 48.27 -44.87
C THR A 76 -37.82 47.63 -46.28
N SER A 77 -38.69 46.61 -46.40
CA SER A 77 -39.82 46.43 -47.36
C SER A 77 -39.61 46.34 -48.89
N HIS A 78 -40.07 45.21 -49.45
CA HIS A 78 -40.95 45.00 -50.64
C HIS A 78 -40.56 43.70 -51.37
N GLY A 79 -41.49 42.74 -51.47
CA GLY A 79 -41.40 41.63 -52.44
C GLY A 79 -41.82 42.08 -53.85
N PRO A 80 -42.08 41.18 -54.81
CA PRO A 80 -41.75 39.76 -54.92
C PRO A 80 -41.00 39.44 -56.25
N ALA A 81 -40.26 38.33 -56.33
CA ALA A 81 -40.01 37.65 -57.60
C ALA A 81 -39.53 36.21 -57.36
N VAL A 82 -40.32 35.28 -57.86
CA VAL A 82 -40.03 33.85 -57.98
C VAL A 82 -38.82 33.65 -58.88
N ALA A 83 -37.80 32.95 -58.38
CA ALA A 83 -36.82 32.25 -59.21
C ALA A 83 -36.63 30.85 -58.62
N ALA A 84 -37.07 29.86 -59.38
CA ALA A 84 -37.03 28.45 -59.05
C ALA A 84 -35.59 27.98 -58.80
N ALA A 85 -35.31 27.51 -57.59
CA ALA A 85 -34.18 26.64 -57.33
C ALA A 85 -34.63 25.18 -57.58
N PRO A 86 -33.78 24.33 -58.19
CA PRO A 86 -34.14 22.96 -58.53
C PRO A 86 -34.52 22.19 -57.27
N SER A 87 -35.74 21.64 -57.28
CA SER A 87 -36.23 20.75 -56.24
C SER A 87 -35.27 19.56 -56.12
N VAL A 88 -34.48 19.53 -55.05
CA VAL A 88 -33.87 18.28 -54.59
C VAL A 88 -35.05 17.36 -54.27
N PRO A 89 -35.19 16.20 -54.94
CA PRO A 89 -36.24 15.27 -54.58
C PRO A 89 -36.05 14.89 -53.11
N PRO A 90 -37.09 14.95 -52.26
CA PRO A 90 -36.97 14.46 -50.91
C PRO A 90 -36.52 12.99 -50.97
N PRO A 91 -35.69 12.52 -50.02
CA PRO A 91 -35.43 11.09 -49.91
C PRO A 91 -36.79 10.38 -49.84
N PRO A 92 -36.97 9.20 -50.44
CA PRO A 92 -38.23 8.48 -50.34
C PRO A 92 -38.49 8.22 -48.85
N THR A 93 -39.33 9.05 -48.23
CA THR A 93 -39.99 8.74 -46.98
C THR A 93 -41.02 7.69 -47.33
N VAL A 94 -40.54 6.45 -47.46
CA VAL A 94 -41.38 5.28 -47.24
C VAL A 94 -41.69 5.33 -45.74
N PRO A 95 -42.91 5.69 -45.31
CA PRO A 95 -43.26 5.49 -43.91
C PRO A 95 -43.03 4.01 -43.63
N PRO A 96 -42.23 3.64 -42.60
CA PRO A 96 -42.11 2.25 -42.25
C PRO A 96 -43.54 1.74 -42.01
N PRO A 97 -43.89 0.54 -42.50
CA PRO A 97 -45.19 -0.04 -42.22
C PRO A 97 -45.44 0.01 -40.71
N PRO A 98 -46.68 0.17 -40.23
CA PRO A 98 -46.98 0.32 -38.80
C PRO A 98 -46.38 -0.79 -37.90
N GLY A 99 -46.00 -1.95 -38.47
CA GLY A 99 -45.23 -3.00 -37.79
C GLY A 99 -43.70 -2.78 -37.68
N GLY A 100 -43.09 -1.98 -38.55
CA GLY A 100 -41.63 -1.76 -38.59
C GLY A 100 -41.09 -0.88 -37.47
N ARG A 101 -41.88 0.10 -36.99
CA ARG A 101 -41.50 0.92 -35.83
C ARG A 101 -41.54 0.12 -34.53
N ALA A 102 -42.54 -0.76 -34.39
CA ALA A 102 -42.63 -1.67 -33.25
C ALA A 102 -41.47 -2.67 -33.25
N ALA A 103 -41.15 -3.26 -34.41
CA ALA A 103 -40.00 -4.16 -34.56
C ALA A 103 -38.66 -3.48 -34.22
N TYR A 104 -38.45 -2.24 -34.67
CA TYR A 104 -37.24 -1.46 -34.35
C TYR A 104 -37.10 -1.20 -32.84
N LEU A 105 -38.18 -0.77 -32.17
CA LEU A 105 -38.16 -0.55 -30.72
C LEU A 105 -37.92 -1.86 -29.96
N GLN A 106 -38.48 -2.96 -30.44
CA GLN A 106 -38.30 -4.27 -29.83
C GLN A 106 -36.84 -4.74 -29.94
N GLN A 107 -36.19 -4.47 -31.07
CA GLN A 107 -34.76 -4.73 -31.26
C GLN A 107 -33.90 -3.87 -30.32
N LEU A 108 -34.21 -2.58 -30.18
CA LEU A 108 -33.48 -1.69 -29.26
C LEU A 108 -33.62 -2.15 -27.79
N VAL A 109 -34.80 -2.61 -27.38
CA VAL A 109 -35.01 -3.15 -26.02
C VAL A 109 -34.22 -4.45 -25.83
N ALA A 110 -34.16 -5.32 -26.83
CA ALA A 110 -33.37 -6.54 -26.76
C ALA A 110 -31.86 -6.23 -26.63
N GLU A 111 -31.37 -5.28 -27.43
CA GLU A 111 -29.98 -4.82 -27.37
C GLU A 111 -29.64 -4.18 -26.02
N ALA A 112 -30.49 -3.30 -25.50
CA ALA A 112 -30.29 -2.69 -24.18
C ALA A 112 -30.30 -3.71 -23.03
N ARG A 113 -31.10 -4.78 -23.13
CA ARG A 113 -31.07 -5.88 -22.16
C ARG A 113 -29.76 -6.64 -22.21
N GLN A 114 -29.31 -7.00 -23.41
CA GLN A 114 -28.03 -7.68 -23.60
C GLN A 114 -26.85 -6.83 -23.07
N GLN A 115 -26.85 -5.53 -23.32
CA GLN A 115 -25.83 -4.62 -22.79
C GLN A 115 -25.87 -4.53 -21.25
N ASN A 116 -27.05 -4.47 -20.65
CA ASN A 116 -27.18 -4.48 -19.20
C ASN A 116 -26.69 -5.80 -18.57
N GLU A 117 -26.96 -6.93 -19.21
CA GLU A 117 -26.44 -8.24 -18.77
C GLU A 117 -24.90 -8.25 -18.79
N GLN A 118 -24.30 -7.78 -19.89
CA GLN A 118 -22.84 -7.65 -19.99
C GLN A 118 -22.25 -6.71 -18.94
N LEU A 119 -22.91 -5.57 -18.67
CA LEU A 119 -22.47 -4.65 -17.63
C LEU A 119 -22.58 -5.26 -16.24
N SER A 120 -23.62 -6.05 -15.97
CA SER A 120 -23.75 -6.78 -14.70
C SER A 120 -22.61 -7.78 -14.54
N GLU A 121 -22.30 -8.57 -15.56
CA GLU A 121 -21.19 -9.53 -15.52
C GLU A 121 -19.84 -8.85 -15.28
N ILE A 122 -19.59 -7.71 -15.95
CA ILE A 122 -18.37 -6.92 -15.74
C ILE A 122 -18.32 -6.37 -14.31
N HIS A 123 -19.45 -5.90 -13.77
CA HIS A 123 -19.51 -5.39 -12.40
C HIS A 123 -19.21 -6.49 -11.38
N ASP A 124 -19.78 -7.67 -11.57
CA ASP A 124 -19.53 -8.84 -10.71
C ASP A 124 -18.07 -9.27 -10.78
N GLN A 125 -17.47 -9.29 -11.99
CA GLN A 125 -16.04 -9.59 -12.17
C GLN A 125 -15.15 -8.54 -11.50
N LEU A 126 -15.49 -7.25 -11.62
CA LEU A 126 -14.74 -6.16 -10.99
C LEU A 126 -14.83 -6.24 -9.46
N ALA A 127 -16.01 -6.53 -8.92
CA ALA A 127 -16.22 -6.71 -7.49
C ALA A 127 -15.37 -7.88 -6.97
N ALA A 128 -15.39 -9.03 -7.65
CA ALA A 128 -14.58 -10.18 -7.29
C ALA A 128 -13.07 -9.90 -7.36
N GLN A 129 -12.61 -9.16 -8.37
CA GLN A 129 -11.20 -8.76 -8.47
C GLN A 129 -10.78 -7.80 -7.37
N GLN A 130 -11.65 -6.85 -7.00
CA GLN A 130 -11.37 -5.91 -5.90
C GLN A 130 -11.30 -6.65 -4.57
N GLU A 131 -12.18 -7.61 -4.32
CA GLU A 131 -12.15 -8.45 -3.12
C GLU A 131 -10.86 -9.25 -3.06
N GLN A 132 -10.47 -9.91 -4.15
CA GLN A 132 -9.22 -10.66 -4.22
C GLN A 132 -7.98 -9.77 -4.01
N ALA A 133 -7.98 -8.55 -4.55
CA ALA A 133 -6.90 -7.60 -4.34
C ALA A 133 -6.82 -7.14 -2.87
N ALA A 134 -7.96 -6.86 -2.25
CA ALA A 134 -8.03 -6.46 -0.84
C ALA A 134 -7.53 -7.57 0.09
N GLU A 135 -7.88 -8.83 -0.17
CA GLU A 135 -7.39 -9.98 0.58
C GLU A 135 -5.86 -10.14 0.44
N ALA A 136 -5.35 -10.10 -0.80
CA ALA A 136 -3.92 -10.21 -1.04
C ALA A 136 -3.11 -9.05 -0.42
N ASP A 137 -3.65 -7.83 -0.41
CA ASP A 137 -3.02 -6.69 0.24
C ASP A 137 -3.01 -6.83 1.77
N SER A 138 -4.10 -7.34 2.35
CA SER A 138 -4.19 -7.67 3.77
C SER A 138 -3.14 -8.71 4.18
N GLU A 139 -2.99 -9.79 3.41
CA GLU A 139 -1.98 -10.82 3.67
C GLU A 139 -0.55 -10.26 3.59
N ARG A 140 -0.26 -9.43 2.58
CA ARG A 140 1.05 -8.78 2.44
C ARG A 140 1.33 -7.86 3.63
N GLN A 141 0.33 -7.12 4.09
CA GLN A 141 0.48 -6.24 5.25
C GLN A 141 0.76 -7.05 6.51
N ALA A 142 0.00 -8.12 6.78
CA ALA A 142 0.23 -8.99 7.93
C ALA A 142 1.64 -9.60 7.93
N ALA A 143 2.12 -10.07 6.77
CA ALA A 143 3.47 -10.60 6.64
C ALA A 143 4.56 -9.54 6.89
N ALA A 144 4.34 -8.31 6.40
CA ALA A 144 5.27 -7.20 6.64
C ALA A 144 5.32 -6.80 8.12
N GLU A 145 4.15 -6.76 8.79
CA GLU A 145 4.05 -6.50 10.22
C GLU A 145 4.78 -7.56 11.04
N GLU A 146 4.59 -8.85 10.71
CA GLU A 146 5.29 -9.94 11.39
C GLU A 146 6.81 -9.86 11.21
N GLN A 147 7.29 -9.61 9.99
CA GLN A 147 8.72 -9.42 9.73
C GLN A 147 9.30 -8.24 10.53
N SER A 148 8.55 -7.13 10.62
CA SER A 148 8.96 -5.97 11.41
C SER A 148 9.04 -6.30 12.90
N ALA A 149 8.08 -7.06 13.42
CA ALA A 149 8.04 -7.50 14.81
C ALA A 149 9.20 -8.46 15.13
N GLN A 150 9.49 -9.41 14.25
CA GLN A 150 10.64 -10.32 14.38
C GLN A 150 11.97 -9.55 14.37
N HIS A 151 12.10 -8.56 13.48
CA HIS A 151 13.29 -7.71 13.44
C HIS A 151 13.46 -6.89 14.72
N ALA A 152 12.39 -6.27 15.20
CA ALA A 152 12.41 -5.52 16.46
C ALA A 152 12.74 -6.42 17.66
N ALA A 153 12.19 -7.63 17.71
CA ALA A 153 12.50 -8.62 18.74
C ALA A 153 13.98 -9.02 18.72
N THR A 154 14.55 -9.22 17.52
CA THR A 154 15.99 -9.52 17.36
C THR A 154 16.85 -8.38 17.88
N LEU A 155 16.54 -7.13 17.52
CA LEU A 155 17.29 -5.96 18.00
C LEU A 155 17.23 -5.81 19.52
N ARG A 156 16.04 -6.04 20.11
CA ARG A 156 15.84 -6.02 21.56
C ARG A 156 16.63 -7.12 22.26
N ALA A 157 16.67 -8.33 21.69
CA ALA A 157 17.48 -9.41 22.22
C ALA A 157 18.97 -9.03 22.23
N LEU A 158 19.49 -8.47 21.14
CA LEU A 158 20.89 -8.01 21.07
C LEU A 158 21.20 -6.89 22.07
N ASP A 159 20.26 -5.97 22.31
CA ASP A 159 20.41 -4.96 23.37
C ASP A 159 20.49 -5.59 24.76
N THR A 160 19.62 -6.58 25.04
CA THR A 160 19.69 -7.36 26.29
C THR A 160 21.03 -8.08 26.43
N LEU A 161 21.57 -8.69 25.36
CA LEU A 161 22.89 -9.32 25.41
C LEU A 161 24.00 -8.33 25.79
N ARG A 162 24.00 -7.11 25.23
CA ARG A 162 24.97 -6.06 25.58
C ARG A 162 24.86 -5.61 27.03
N ARG A 163 23.63 -5.47 27.55
CA ARG A 163 23.41 -5.16 28.97
C ARG A 163 23.90 -6.30 29.87
N ALA A 164 23.59 -7.55 29.52
CA ALA A 164 24.04 -8.73 30.26
C ALA A 164 25.57 -8.82 30.31
N GLU A 165 26.26 -8.63 29.17
CA GLU A 165 27.72 -8.58 29.10
C GLU A 165 28.28 -7.50 30.04
N ALA A 166 27.71 -6.29 30.01
CA ALA A 166 28.14 -5.20 30.88
C ALA A 166 27.96 -5.52 32.37
N ARG A 167 26.84 -6.14 32.77
CA ARG A 167 26.62 -6.56 34.17
C ARG A 167 27.62 -7.61 34.62
N LEU A 168 27.84 -8.63 33.79
CA LEU A 168 28.82 -9.69 34.06
C LEU A 168 30.23 -9.10 34.16
N ALA A 169 30.54 -8.05 33.41
CA ALA A 169 31.83 -7.35 33.52
C ALA A 169 32.06 -6.69 34.89
N PHE A 170 30.99 -6.28 35.58
CA PHE A 170 31.03 -5.80 36.96
C PHE A 170 30.85 -6.91 38.00
N GLY A 171 30.83 -8.18 37.58
CA GLY A 171 30.65 -9.34 38.44
C GLY A 171 29.21 -9.58 38.91
N ASN A 172 28.22 -8.93 38.27
CA ASN A 172 26.81 -9.13 38.58
C ASN A 172 26.19 -10.16 37.62
N SER A 173 25.92 -11.36 38.13
CA SER A 173 25.26 -12.46 37.42
C SER A 173 23.77 -12.62 37.75
N ASP A 174 23.25 -11.86 38.72
CA ASP A 174 21.90 -12.03 39.22
C ASP A 174 20.87 -11.73 38.11
N GLY A 175 20.01 -12.72 37.84
CA GLY A 175 18.98 -12.64 36.80
C GLY A 175 19.52 -12.61 35.35
N VAL A 176 20.84 -12.79 35.14
CA VAL A 176 21.41 -12.82 33.78
C VAL A 176 20.92 -14.05 33.02
N ASP A 177 20.85 -15.23 33.65
CA ASP A 177 20.39 -16.45 32.97
C ASP A 177 18.97 -16.30 32.41
N ASP A 178 18.05 -15.75 33.19
CA ASP A 178 16.65 -15.53 32.78
C ASP A 178 16.55 -14.54 31.61
N GLU A 179 17.34 -13.46 31.65
CA GLU A 179 17.38 -12.48 30.58
C GLU A 179 17.95 -13.07 29.28
N LEU A 180 19.00 -13.89 29.40
CA LEU A 180 19.58 -14.60 28.27
C LEU A 180 18.63 -15.66 27.70
N ALA A 181 17.92 -16.40 28.56
CA ALA A 181 16.90 -17.36 28.16
C ALA A 181 15.80 -16.68 27.34
N ASN A 182 15.28 -15.55 27.83
CA ASN A 182 14.26 -14.79 27.12
C ASN A 182 14.79 -14.22 25.79
N ALA A 183 15.99 -13.63 25.79
CA ALA A 183 16.61 -13.08 24.59
C ALA A 183 16.86 -14.16 23.51
N SER A 184 17.23 -15.38 23.92
CA SER A 184 17.51 -16.49 23.00
C SER A 184 16.34 -16.87 22.10
N THR A 185 15.10 -16.59 22.52
CA THR A 185 13.87 -16.91 21.77
C THR A 185 13.75 -16.16 20.45
N ALA A 186 14.35 -14.97 20.36
CA ALA A 186 14.39 -14.14 19.16
C ALA A 186 15.71 -14.30 18.36
N LEU A 187 16.62 -15.17 18.83
CA LEU A 187 17.92 -15.40 18.23
C LEU A 187 17.95 -16.77 17.53
N TRP A 188 18.82 -16.88 16.54
CA TRP A 188 18.91 -18.06 15.69
C TRP A 188 20.34 -18.29 15.22
N GLY A 189 20.59 -19.50 14.70
CA GLY A 189 21.91 -19.90 14.22
C GLY A 189 22.98 -19.84 15.30
N ARG A 190 24.15 -19.33 14.93
CA ARG A 190 25.33 -19.31 15.78
C ARG A 190 25.16 -18.45 17.04
N THR A 191 24.54 -17.28 16.90
CA THR A 191 24.30 -16.36 18.04
C THR A 191 23.51 -17.02 19.16
N ARG A 192 22.50 -17.84 18.83
CA ARG A 192 21.74 -18.57 19.86
C ARG A 192 22.58 -19.64 20.55
N LEU A 193 23.38 -20.39 19.79
CA LEU A 193 24.27 -21.41 20.36
C LEU A 193 25.30 -20.80 21.32
N ASP A 194 25.88 -19.66 20.97
CA ASP A 194 26.80 -18.96 21.86
C ASP A 194 26.09 -18.43 23.12
N VAL A 195 24.84 -17.98 23.03
CA VAL A 195 24.04 -17.61 24.22
C VAL A 195 23.74 -18.82 25.10
N ASP A 196 23.40 -19.97 24.52
CA ASP A 196 23.17 -21.20 25.28
C ASP A 196 24.45 -21.66 26.01
N ALA A 197 25.62 -21.56 25.36
CA ALA A 197 26.91 -21.83 25.97
C ALA A 197 27.26 -20.83 27.10
N ALA A 198 26.91 -19.55 26.92
CA ALA A 198 27.06 -18.54 27.98
C ALA A 198 26.22 -18.87 29.21
N ARG A 199 24.98 -19.34 29.02
CA ARG A 199 24.09 -19.77 30.09
C ARG A 199 24.62 -21.00 30.83
N GLU A 200 25.16 -21.97 30.11
CA GLU A 200 25.83 -23.12 30.72
C GLU A 200 27.05 -22.71 31.55
N ALA A 201 27.85 -21.75 31.06
CA ALA A 201 28.96 -21.20 31.84
C ALA A 201 28.48 -20.49 33.12
N LEU A 202 27.38 -19.73 33.05
CA LEU A 202 26.77 -19.12 34.24
C LEU A 202 26.26 -20.16 35.24
N ALA A 203 25.67 -21.26 34.77
CA ALA A 203 25.24 -22.37 35.62
C ALA A 203 26.42 -23.06 36.34
N ASN A 204 27.62 -23.00 35.74
CA ASN A 204 28.88 -23.45 36.33
C ASN A 204 29.63 -22.34 37.11
N GLU A 205 28.99 -21.18 37.31
CA GLU A 205 29.56 -20.00 37.98
C GLU A 205 30.82 -19.43 37.30
N ASP A 206 31.08 -19.80 36.04
CA ASP A 206 32.21 -19.28 35.26
C ASP A 206 31.81 -17.99 34.51
N LEU A 207 31.94 -16.87 35.22
CA LEU A 207 31.63 -15.54 34.69
C LEU A 207 32.58 -15.14 33.55
N PHE A 208 33.82 -15.63 33.54
CA PHE A 208 34.77 -15.29 32.50
C PHE A 208 34.36 -15.95 31.18
N LEU A 209 34.11 -17.26 31.22
CA LEU A 209 33.69 -18.01 30.03
C LEU A 209 32.32 -17.55 29.51
N ALA A 210 31.38 -17.21 30.41
CA ALA A 210 30.10 -16.64 30.02
C ALA A 210 30.25 -15.34 29.22
N ARG A 211 31.17 -14.46 29.63
CA ARG A 211 31.45 -13.21 28.91
C ARG A 211 32.09 -13.44 27.55
N GLU A 212 33.01 -14.40 27.43
CA GLU A 212 33.62 -14.77 26.16
C GLU A 212 32.58 -15.25 25.14
N TYR A 213 31.65 -16.12 25.56
CA TYR A 213 30.57 -16.56 24.70
C TYR A 213 29.61 -15.43 24.30
N LEU A 214 29.26 -14.52 25.21
CA LEU A 214 28.45 -13.34 24.88
C LEU A 214 29.16 -12.39 23.90
N ALA A 215 30.47 -12.18 24.07
CA ALA A 215 31.26 -11.40 23.15
C ALA A 215 31.29 -12.03 21.74
N ALA A 216 31.42 -13.36 21.65
CA ALA A 216 31.33 -14.10 20.39
C ALA A 216 29.94 -13.94 19.74
N ALA A 217 28.86 -14.11 20.52
CA ALA A 217 27.49 -13.93 20.05
C ALA A 217 27.26 -12.53 19.45
N LEU A 218 27.81 -11.49 20.09
CA LEU A 218 27.71 -10.10 19.64
C LEU A 218 28.63 -9.79 18.45
N ALA A 219 29.78 -10.45 18.34
CA ALA A 219 30.73 -10.27 17.24
C ALA A 219 30.20 -10.85 15.93
N GLU A 220 29.55 -12.01 15.96
CA GLU A 220 28.96 -12.66 14.79
C GLU A 220 27.98 -11.72 14.06
N ARG A 221 27.13 -11.00 14.81
CA ARG A 221 26.14 -10.09 14.21
C ARG A 221 26.72 -8.76 13.71
N ARG A 222 27.98 -8.46 14.04
CA ARG A 222 28.69 -7.28 13.51
C ARG A 222 29.39 -7.57 12.19
N ARG A 223 29.58 -8.84 11.83
CA ARG A 223 30.12 -9.18 10.50
C ARG A 223 29.01 -9.02 9.46
N PRO A 224 29.18 -8.13 8.46
CA PRO A 224 28.32 -8.17 7.29
C PRO A 224 28.54 -9.51 6.60
N LEU A 225 27.44 -10.23 6.35
CA LEU A 225 27.44 -11.42 5.51
C LEU A 225 27.76 -10.96 4.09
N TYR A 226 28.98 -11.22 3.63
CA TYR A 226 29.44 -10.98 2.26
C TYR A 226 28.96 -12.09 1.33
#